data_AF-A0A813AGC0-F1
#
_entry.id   AF-A0A813AGC0-F1
#
_cell.length_a   1.000
_cell.length_b   1.000
_cell.length_c   1.000
_cell.angle_alpha   90.00
_cell.angle_beta   90.00
_cell.angle_gamma   90.00
#
_symmetry.space_group_name_H-M   'P 1'
#
loop_
_entity.id
_entity.type
_entity.pdbx_description
1 polymer ?
#
loop_
_entity_poly.entity_id
_entity_poly.type
_entity_poly.pdbx_seq_one_letter_code
_entity_poly.pdbx_strand_id
1 'polypeptide(L)'
;GHTFVMYTVPADVFLQMTEVKMHEELVEAGVLTEFDEWCRTERAARELSTRKGGYVIIVESATHQSLLWAGLSMRDVPGEGEFTLDGDRVWIGRMMTQMVWSKLFYFLEHRQFHNYRFLLNAQAVYFRALDVEPIDGLVPGFDTEIDPSVDCKGFMMERFLHQNGLRNIFERDAAGWPPICFAAMSNNVVVLQALLDRKVDINQATTKPATEVNLPAKLTALGIACILRNNEAVELLLCARAQVNYKDGFGGNALHTACAGDNPRGVRLLCHARANVNQQS
;
A
#
# COMPACT_ATOMS: atom_id res chain seq x y z
N GLY A 1 -21.41 -17.18 16.96
CA GLY A 1 -21.24 -15.82 16.41
C GLY A 1 -21.88 -15.83 15.05
N HIS A 2 -22.78 -14.90 14.77
CA HIS A 2 -23.43 -14.84 13.46
C HIS A 2 -22.40 -14.36 12.43
N THR A 3 -21.95 -15.28 11.58
CA THR A 3 -21.23 -14.96 10.35
C THR A 3 -22.21 -14.26 9.43
N PHE A 4 -21.96 -12.98 9.16
CA PHE A 4 -22.70 -12.25 8.14
C PHE A 4 -22.14 -12.67 6.79
N VAL A 5 -22.98 -13.37 6.01
CA VAL A 5 -22.68 -13.73 4.63
C VAL A 5 -22.66 -12.43 3.82
N MET A 6 -21.50 -12.12 3.22
CA MET A 6 -21.33 -10.95 2.36
C MET A 6 -21.74 -11.31 0.93
N TYR A 7 -22.09 -10.29 0.13
CA TYR A 7 -22.43 -10.49 -1.27
C TYR A 7 -21.84 -9.38 -2.14
N THR A 8 -21.56 -9.69 -3.41
CA THR A 8 -21.21 -8.69 -4.43
C THR A 8 -22.31 -8.55 -5.50
N VAL A 9 -22.48 -7.34 -6.04
CA VAL A 9 -23.36 -7.04 -7.18
C VAL A 9 -22.54 -6.37 -8.28
N PRO A 10 -22.67 -6.78 -9.56
CA PRO A 10 -22.07 -6.07 -10.68
C PRO A 10 -22.50 -4.59 -10.73
N ALA A 11 -21.54 -3.68 -10.92
CA ALA A 11 -21.81 -2.23 -10.85
C ALA A 11 -22.83 -1.75 -11.90
N ASP A 12 -22.91 -2.41 -13.06
CA ASP A 12 -23.91 -2.16 -14.09
C ASP A 12 -25.33 -2.53 -13.65
N VAL A 13 -25.50 -3.62 -12.88
CA VAL A 13 -26.79 -3.97 -12.27
C VAL A 13 -27.21 -2.89 -11.28
N PHE A 14 -26.28 -2.43 -10.41
CA PHE A 14 -26.57 -1.36 -9.44
C PHE A 14 -26.86 -0.01 -10.11
N LEU A 15 -26.10 0.38 -11.13
CA LEU A 15 -26.31 1.64 -11.86
C LEU A 15 -27.62 1.67 -12.65
N GLN A 16 -28.20 0.50 -12.94
CA GLN A 16 -29.52 0.36 -13.55
C GLN A 16 -30.65 0.28 -12.51
N MET A 17 -30.34 0.23 -11.21
CA MET A 17 -31.36 0.24 -10.16
C MET A 17 -31.97 1.63 -10.06
N THR A 18 -33.22 1.73 -10.48
CA THR A 18 -34.02 2.95 -10.32
C THR A 18 -34.63 3.07 -8.92
N GLU A 19 -34.64 1.98 -8.16
CA GLU A 19 -35.16 1.87 -6.79
C GLU A 19 -34.25 0.94 -5.96
N VAL A 20 -34.16 1.18 -4.66
CA VAL A 20 -33.38 0.33 -3.74
C VAL A 20 -34.08 -1.02 -3.62
N LYS A 21 -33.42 -2.10 -4.05
CA LYS A 21 -33.90 -3.48 -3.86
C LYS A 21 -33.28 -4.11 -2.63
N MET A 22 -34.06 -4.95 -1.97
CA MET A 22 -33.67 -5.72 -0.79
C MET A 22 -32.71 -6.85 -1.17
N HIS A 23 -31.92 -7.30 -0.19
CA HIS A 23 -30.96 -8.40 -0.39
C HIS A 23 -31.61 -9.67 -0.94
N GLU A 24 -32.80 -10.03 -0.44
CA GLU A 24 -33.56 -11.22 -0.87
C GLU A 24 -33.91 -11.16 -2.35
N GLU A 25 -34.33 -9.99 -2.83
CA GLU A 25 -34.73 -9.78 -4.22
C GLU A 25 -33.53 -9.90 -5.19
N LEU A 26 -32.34 -9.50 -4.71
CA LEU A 26 -31.10 -9.62 -5.48
C LEU A 26 -30.54 -11.05 -5.43
N VAL A 27 -30.79 -11.82 -4.36
CA VAL A 27 -30.45 -13.25 -4.27
C VAL A 27 -31.35 -14.03 -5.22
N GLU A 28 -32.66 -13.80 -5.19
CA GLU A 28 -33.64 -14.45 -6.09
C GLU A 28 -33.36 -14.14 -7.56
N ALA A 29 -32.90 -12.92 -7.86
CA ALA A 29 -32.51 -12.53 -9.22
C ALA A 29 -31.19 -13.17 -9.69
N GLY A 30 -30.47 -13.90 -8.82
CA GLY A 30 -29.21 -14.57 -9.15
C GLY A 30 -28.07 -13.61 -9.49
N VAL A 31 -28.19 -12.33 -9.08
CA VAL A 31 -27.19 -11.29 -9.34
C VAL A 31 -26.21 -11.12 -8.17
N LEU A 32 -26.52 -11.69 -7.00
CA LEU A 32 -25.62 -11.74 -5.85
C LEU A 32 -24.71 -12.96 -5.92
N THR A 33 -23.42 -12.74 -5.65
CA THR A 33 -22.44 -13.81 -5.44
C THR A 33 -22.04 -13.84 -3.96
N GLU A 34 -22.21 -15.00 -3.31
CA GLU A 34 -21.89 -15.25 -1.90
C GLU A 34 -20.39 -15.13 -1.62
N PHE A 35 -20.02 -14.61 -0.45
CA PHE A 35 -18.68 -14.12 -0.15
C PHE A 35 -18.13 -14.80 1.12
N ASP A 36 -17.28 -15.80 0.93
CA ASP A 36 -16.52 -16.48 1.99
C ASP A 36 -15.12 -15.85 2.19
N GLU A 37 -14.29 -16.36 3.12
CA GLU A 37 -12.94 -15.86 3.52
C GLU A 37 -11.98 -15.54 2.36
N TRP A 38 -12.29 -16.04 1.17
CA TRP A 38 -11.79 -15.66 -0.15
C TRP A 38 -11.89 -14.14 -0.48
N CYS A 39 -12.68 -13.38 0.30
CA CYS A 39 -12.87 -11.92 0.28
C CYS A 39 -11.60 -11.09 0.05
N ARG A 40 -10.55 -11.32 0.85
CA ARG A 40 -9.34 -10.46 0.83
C ARG A 40 -8.58 -10.65 -0.48
N THR A 41 -8.47 -11.90 -0.92
CA THR A 41 -7.81 -12.28 -2.18
C THR A 41 -8.58 -11.77 -3.39
N GLU A 42 -9.91 -11.85 -3.38
CA GLU A 42 -10.77 -11.29 -4.44
C GLU A 42 -10.68 -9.77 -4.53
N ARG A 43 -10.74 -9.08 -3.38
CA ARG A 43 -10.55 -7.62 -3.32
C ARG A 43 -9.19 -7.24 -3.89
N ALA A 44 -8.13 -7.93 -3.46
CA ALA A 44 -6.79 -7.72 -3.99
C ALA A 44 -6.73 -8.00 -5.51
N ALA A 45 -7.38 -9.07 -5.98
CA ALA A 45 -7.45 -9.40 -7.40
C ALA A 45 -8.17 -8.33 -8.22
N ARG A 46 -9.23 -7.72 -7.67
CA ARG A 46 -9.96 -6.64 -8.34
C ARG A 46 -9.12 -5.38 -8.47
N GLU A 47 -8.39 -5.00 -7.43
CA GLU A 47 -7.51 -3.83 -7.43
C GLU A 47 -6.26 -4.04 -8.31
N LEU A 48 -5.66 -5.23 -8.26
CA LEU A 48 -4.51 -5.61 -9.07
C LEU A 48 -4.88 -5.98 -10.52
N SER A 49 -6.18 -6.05 -10.86
CA SER A 49 -6.63 -6.31 -12.22
C SER A 49 -6.16 -5.24 -13.19
N THR A 50 -5.77 -5.63 -14.41
CA THR A 50 -5.41 -4.70 -15.49
C THR A 50 -6.63 -3.98 -16.08
N ARG A 51 -7.85 -4.44 -15.79
CA ARG A 51 -9.11 -3.80 -16.25
C ARG A 51 -9.39 -2.52 -15.47
N LYS A 52 -9.70 -1.42 -16.17
CA LYS A 52 -10.17 -0.19 -15.54
C LYS A 52 -11.56 -0.41 -14.93
N GLY A 53 -11.67 -0.22 -13.61
CA GLY A 53 -12.92 0.13 -12.95
C GLY A 53 -13.81 -1.05 -12.55
N GLY A 54 -14.05 -1.13 -11.26
CA GLY A 54 -15.29 -1.61 -10.68
C GLY A 54 -15.24 -1.26 -9.21
N TYR A 55 -16.21 -0.47 -8.76
CA TYR A 55 -16.42 -0.30 -7.34
C TYR A 55 -16.87 -1.64 -6.77
N VAL A 56 -16.29 -2.05 -5.64
CA VAL A 56 -16.81 -3.20 -4.90
C VAL A 56 -17.89 -2.64 -3.99
N ILE A 57 -19.11 -3.14 -4.10
CA ILE A 57 -20.14 -2.86 -3.11
C ILE A 57 -20.01 -3.95 -2.05
N ILE A 58 -19.79 -3.56 -0.80
CA ILE A 58 -19.96 -4.46 0.33
C ILE A 58 -21.39 -4.33 0.81
N VAL A 59 -22.09 -5.46 0.88
CA VAL A 59 -23.40 -5.57 1.52
C VAL A 59 -23.18 -6.25 2.87
N GLU A 60 -23.18 -5.48 3.96
CA GLU A 60 -23.00 -6.00 5.32
C GLU A 60 -24.34 -6.45 5.94
N SER A 61 -25.45 -5.85 5.49
CA SER A 61 -26.80 -6.28 5.82
C SER A 61 -27.79 -5.81 4.76
N ALA A 62 -29.04 -6.26 4.85
CA ALA A 62 -30.11 -5.81 3.96
C ALA A 62 -30.30 -4.29 3.92
N THR A 63 -29.85 -3.56 4.95
CA THR A 63 -29.95 -2.09 5.05
C THR A 63 -28.59 -1.38 5.09
N HIS A 64 -27.47 -2.12 5.04
CA HIS A 64 -26.13 -1.55 5.13
C HIS A 64 -25.28 -1.97 3.93
N GLN A 65 -25.22 -1.07 2.96
CA GLN A 65 -24.43 -1.22 1.74
C GLN A 65 -23.41 -0.10 1.71
N SER A 66 -22.13 -0.43 1.52
CA SER A 66 -21.04 0.53 1.45
C SER A 66 -20.26 0.35 0.14
N LEU A 67 -19.84 1.47 -0.44
CA LEU A 67 -18.96 1.47 -1.59
C LEU A 67 -17.52 1.31 -1.08
N LEU A 68 -16.84 0.25 -1.48
CA LEU A 68 -15.42 0.08 -1.22
C LEU A 68 -14.64 0.99 -2.18
N TRP A 69 -13.86 1.90 -1.61
CA TRP A 69 -12.93 2.75 -2.35
C TRP A 69 -11.60 2.03 -2.58
N ALA A 70 -10.92 2.39 -3.67
CA ALA A 70 -9.57 1.92 -3.96
C ALA A 70 -8.60 2.31 -2.83
N GLY A 71 -7.75 1.37 -2.40
CA GLY A 71 -6.77 1.56 -1.32
C GLY A 71 -7.09 0.83 0.00
N LEU A 72 -8.31 0.28 0.15
CA LEU A 72 -8.66 -0.55 1.32
C LEU A 72 -7.96 -1.92 1.29
N SER A 73 -7.54 -2.44 0.14
CA SER A 73 -6.76 -3.70 0.08
C SER A 73 -5.44 -3.64 0.86
N MET A 74 -4.82 -2.46 0.98
CA MET A 74 -3.57 -2.29 1.73
C MET A 74 -3.78 -2.39 3.25
N ARG A 75 -5.02 -2.25 3.73
CA ARG A 75 -5.39 -2.50 5.12
C ARG A 75 -5.70 -3.97 5.37
N ASP A 76 -6.50 -4.58 4.49
CA ASP A 76 -6.97 -5.97 4.65
C ASP A 76 -6.28 -6.93 3.67
N VAL A 77 -4.96 -7.03 3.76
CA VAL A 77 -4.20 -7.87 2.83
C VAL A 77 -4.49 -9.37 3.03
N PRO A 78 -4.44 -10.19 1.97
CA PRO A 78 -4.83 -11.60 2.04
C PRO A 78 -4.08 -12.43 3.07
N GLY A 79 -2.77 -12.19 3.24
CA GLY A 79 -1.96 -12.98 4.18
C GLY A 79 -2.29 -12.75 5.65
N GLU A 80 -2.96 -11.66 6.01
CA GLU A 80 -3.40 -11.41 7.39
C GLU A 80 -4.81 -11.95 7.69
N GLY A 81 -5.43 -12.64 6.73
CA GLY A 81 -6.68 -13.37 6.97
C GLY A 81 -6.50 -14.58 7.87
N GLU A 82 -7.62 -15.09 8.39
CA GLU A 82 -7.66 -16.43 9.00
C GLU A 82 -7.64 -17.47 7.87
N PHE A 83 -6.88 -18.55 8.06
CA PHE A 83 -6.74 -19.64 7.10
C PHE A 83 -7.20 -20.92 7.76
N THR A 84 -8.18 -21.58 7.16
CA THR A 84 -8.62 -22.91 7.63
C THR A 84 -7.56 -23.98 7.34
N LEU A 85 -6.81 -23.83 6.23
CA LEU A 85 -5.73 -24.72 5.84
C LEU A 85 -4.44 -23.92 5.58
N ASP A 86 -3.34 -24.27 6.27
CA ASP A 86 -2.05 -23.59 6.10
C ASP A 86 -1.51 -23.67 4.65
N GLY A 87 -1.88 -24.71 3.91
CA GLY A 87 -1.50 -24.88 2.50
C GLY A 87 -2.07 -23.81 1.56
N ASP A 88 -3.20 -23.20 1.90
CA ASP A 88 -3.85 -22.18 1.07
C ASP A 88 -3.02 -20.89 1.02
N ARG A 89 -2.27 -20.59 2.08
CA ARG A 89 -1.36 -19.43 2.16
C ARG A 89 -0.34 -19.43 1.02
N VAL A 90 0.21 -20.61 0.69
CA VAL A 90 1.18 -20.78 -0.41
C VAL A 90 0.51 -20.50 -1.76
N TRP A 91 -0.71 -21.00 -1.97
CA TRP A 91 -1.46 -20.76 -3.21
C TRP A 91 -1.85 -19.28 -3.38
N ILE A 92 -2.34 -18.65 -2.32
CA ILE A 92 -2.64 -17.21 -2.30
C ILE A 92 -1.37 -16.40 -2.57
N GLY A 93 -0.24 -16.77 -1.96
CA GLY A 93 1.06 -16.14 -2.25
C GLY A 93 1.44 -16.20 -3.73
N ARG A 94 1.28 -17.37 -4.38
CA ARG A 94 1.52 -17.54 -5.82
C ARG A 94 0.57 -16.68 -6.67
N MET A 95 -0.72 -16.66 -6.34
CA MET A 95 -1.71 -15.84 -7.03
C MET A 95 -1.38 -14.34 -6.91
N MET A 96 -1.09 -13.88 -5.69
CA MET A 96 -0.69 -12.50 -5.42
C MET A 96 0.56 -12.11 -6.19
N THR A 97 1.57 -12.99 -6.25
CA THR A 97 2.78 -12.77 -7.05
C THR A 97 2.44 -12.55 -8.52
N GLN A 98 1.62 -13.42 -9.12
CA GLN A 98 1.21 -13.32 -10.53
C GLN A 98 0.41 -12.03 -10.81
N MET A 99 -0.48 -11.64 -9.91
CA MET A 99 -1.29 -10.43 -10.06
C MET A 99 -0.45 -9.16 -9.94
N VAL A 100 0.42 -9.07 -8.93
CA VAL A 100 1.35 -7.93 -8.77
C VAL A 100 2.31 -7.86 -9.96
N TRP A 101 2.90 -8.99 -10.37
CA TRP A 101 3.76 -9.07 -11.55
C TRP A 101 3.07 -8.53 -12.80
N SER A 102 1.89 -9.07 -13.12
CA SER A 102 1.11 -8.66 -14.31
C SER A 102 0.76 -7.17 -14.29
N LYS A 103 0.42 -6.63 -13.11
CA LYS A 103 0.07 -5.23 -12.95
C LYS A 103 1.28 -4.29 -13.06
N LEU A 104 2.45 -4.70 -12.56
CA LEU A 104 3.70 -3.97 -12.74
C LEU A 104 4.08 -3.86 -14.22
N PHE A 105 4.03 -4.96 -14.97
CA PHE A 105 4.25 -4.95 -16.42
C PHE A 105 3.25 -4.06 -17.15
N TYR A 106 1.96 -4.17 -16.82
CA TYR A 106 0.93 -3.31 -17.37
C TYR A 106 1.26 -1.82 -17.17
N PHE A 107 1.70 -1.42 -15.97
CA PHE A 107 2.09 -0.03 -15.73
C PHE A 107 3.30 0.40 -16.55
N LEU A 108 4.31 -0.47 -16.71
CA LEU A 108 5.48 -0.18 -17.54
C LEU A 108 5.10 -0.02 -19.03
N GLU A 109 4.32 -0.95 -19.58
CA GLU A 109 3.85 -0.93 -20.98
C GLU A 109 3.06 0.35 -21.29
N HIS A 110 2.23 0.79 -20.35
CA HIS A 110 1.39 1.99 -20.49
C HIS A 110 2.06 3.28 -20.00
N ARG A 111 3.36 3.23 -19.67
CA ARG A 111 4.16 4.37 -19.18
C ARG A 111 3.57 5.06 -17.93
N GLN A 112 2.87 4.30 -17.09
CA GLN A 112 2.31 4.76 -15.81
C GLN A 112 3.36 4.67 -14.69
N PHE A 113 4.45 5.41 -14.83
CA PHE A 113 5.63 5.24 -13.97
C PHE A 113 5.38 5.52 -12.48
N HIS A 114 4.50 6.46 -12.14
CA HIS A 114 4.13 6.70 -10.73
C HIS A 114 3.46 5.46 -10.13
N ASN A 115 2.43 4.93 -10.81
CA ASN A 115 1.69 3.76 -10.35
C ASN A 115 2.58 2.51 -10.28
N TYR A 116 3.51 2.36 -11.24
CA TYR A 116 4.54 1.34 -11.20
C TYR A 116 5.42 1.47 -9.93
N ARG A 117 6.01 2.65 -9.67
CA ARG A 117 6.83 2.87 -8.47
C ARG A 117 6.02 2.61 -7.20
N PHE A 118 4.78 3.09 -7.15
CA PHE A 118 3.91 2.91 -6.00
C PHE A 118 3.67 1.42 -5.72
N LEU A 119 3.26 0.64 -6.73
CA LEU A 119 3.03 -0.80 -6.56
C LEU A 119 4.33 -1.57 -6.27
N LEU A 120 5.43 -1.23 -6.93
CA LEU A 120 6.74 -1.86 -6.74
C LEU A 120 7.19 -1.73 -5.28
N ASN A 121 6.98 -0.56 -4.66
CA ASN A 121 7.35 -0.32 -3.28
C ASN A 121 6.26 -0.75 -2.29
N ALA A 122 5.01 -0.95 -2.71
CA ALA A 122 3.95 -1.45 -1.82
C ALA A 122 3.97 -2.98 -1.63
N GLN A 123 4.92 -3.71 -2.23
CA GLN A 123 4.97 -5.18 -2.16
C GLN A 123 5.07 -5.72 -0.73
N ALA A 124 5.80 -5.04 0.17
CA ALA A 124 5.88 -5.41 1.58
C ALA A 124 4.51 -5.40 2.29
N VAL A 125 3.56 -4.62 1.76
CA VAL A 125 2.17 -4.61 2.23
C VAL A 125 1.42 -5.79 1.61
N TYR A 126 1.40 -5.91 0.28
CA TYR A 126 0.63 -6.94 -0.43
C TYR A 126 1.05 -8.39 -0.10
N PHE A 127 2.33 -8.61 0.19
CA PHE A 127 2.88 -9.95 0.48
C PHE A 127 3.01 -10.24 1.97
N ARG A 128 2.54 -9.34 2.84
CA ARG A 128 2.61 -9.52 4.28
C ARG A 128 1.95 -10.84 4.69
N ALA A 129 2.67 -11.63 5.49
CA ALA A 129 2.25 -12.94 5.95
C ALA A 129 1.98 -13.98 4.84
N LEU A 130 2.44 -13.78 3.60
CA LEU A 130 2.34 -14.79 2.53
C LEU A 130 3.64 -15.56 2.27
N ASP A 131 4.73 -15.25 2.98
CA ASP A 131 6.07 -15.83 2.77
C ASP A 131 6.52 -15.77 1.29
N VAL A 132 6.32 -14.61 0.68
CA VAL A 132 6.64 -14.33 -0.73
C VAL A 132 7.79 -13.33 -0.78
N GLU A 133 8.82 -13.66 -1.54
CA GLU A 133 9.90 -12.73 -1.86
C GLU A 133 9.40 -11.60 -2.78
N PRO A 134 9.76 -10.32 -2.52
CA PRO A 134 9.40 -9.22 -3.40
C PRO A 134 9.91 -9.42 -4.82
N ILE A 135 9.09 -9.05 -5.79
CA ILE A 135 9.46 -8.99 -7.20
C ILE A 135 10.48 -7.87 -7.40
N ASP A 136 11.58 -8.21 -8.05
CA ASP A 136 12.69 -7.31 -8.35
C ASP A 136 13.27 -7.61 -9.74
N GLY A 137 14.15 -6.74 -10.25
CA GLY A 137 14.84 -6.95 -11.52
C GLY A 137 13.98 -6.75 -12.77
N LEU A 138 12.84 -6.06 -12.65
CA LEU A 138 11.92 -5.81 -13.77
C LEU A 138 12.48 -4.81 -14.79
N VAL A 139 13.30 -3.85 -14.35
CA VAL A 139 13.96 -2.89 -15.22
C VAL A 139 15.34 -3.46 -15.62
N PRO A 140 15.56 -3.82 -16.89
CA PRO A 140 16.83 -4.39 -17.33
C PRO A 140 17.95 -3.34 -17.38
N GLY A 141 19.18 -3.80 -17.60
CA GLY A 141 20.34 -2.91 -17.80
C GLY A 141 20.81 -2.20 -16.54
N PHE A 142 20.62 -2.80 -15.36
CA PHE A 142 21.24 -2.29 -14.14
C PHE A 142 22.76 -2.51 -14.23
N ASP A 143 23.50 -1.42 -14.11
CA ASP A 143 24.95 -1.40 -14.14
C ASP A 143 25.47 -0.42 -13.08
N THR A 144 26.48 -0.83 -12.32
CA THR A 144 27.07 -0.06 -11.22
C THR A 144 28.52 -0.45 -11.01
N GLU A 145 29.34 0.52 -10.65
CA GLU A 145 30.75 0.31 -10.27
C GLU A 145 30.89 -0.12 -8.79
N ILE A 146 29.81 -0.09 -8.01
CA ILE A 146 29.84 -0.42 -6.59
C ILE A 146 29.93 -1.93 -6.41
N ASP A 147 31.01 -2.39 -5.78
CA ASP A 147 31.13 -3.79 -5.33
C ASP A 147 30.19 -4.05 -4.14
N PRO A 148 29.19 -4.95 -4.26
CA PRO A 148 28.25 -5.23 -3.19
C PRO A 148 28.90 -5.84 -1.94
N SER A 149 30.10 -6.41 -2.05
CA SER A 149 30.86 -6.91 -0.89
C SER A 149 31.55 -5.79 -0.09
N VAL A 150 31.77 -4.62 -0.72
CA VAL A 150 32.43 -3.45 -0.12
C VAL A 150 31.42 -2.43 0.39
N ASP A 151 30.45 -2.04 -0.45
CA ASP A 151 29.37 -1.12 -0.09
C ASP A 151 28.00 -1.69 -0.49
N CYS A 152 27.53 -2.67 0.28
CA CYS A 152 26.22 -3.27 0.11
C CYS A 152 25.09 -2.22 0.16
N LYS A 153 25.19 -1.20 1.02
CA LYS A 153 24.17 -0.15 1.14
C LYS A 153 24.09 0.70 -0.13
N GLY A 154 25.23 1.14 -0.65
CA GLY A 154 25.33 1.89 -1.90
C GLY A 154 24.81 1.10 -3.09
N PHE A 155 25.22 -0.18 -3.20
CA PHE A 155 24.74 -1.08 -4.25
C PHE A 155 23.22 -1.23 -4.22
N MET A 156 22.64 -1.51 -3.05
CA MET A 156 21.19 -1.66 -2.90
C MET A 156 20.45 -0.36 -3.19
N MET A 157 21.02 0.79 -2.84
CA MET A 157 20.45 2.10 -3.16
C MET A 157 20.47 2.39 -4.66
N GLU A 158 21.57 2.13 -5.38
CA GLU A 158 21.62 2.33 -6.83
C GLU A 158 20.68 1.37 -7.56
N ARG A 159 20.62 0.10 -7.11
CA ARG A 159 19.64 -0.87 -7.62
C ARG A 159 18.21 -0.39 -7.40
N PHE A 160 17.91 0.15 -6.22
CA PHE A 160 16.61 0.71 -5.92
C PHE A 160 16.26 1.90 -6.83
N LEU A 161 17.18 2.84 -7.03
CA LEU A 161 16.97 3.99 -7.93
C LEU A 161 16.73 3.52 -9.36
N HIS A 162 17.52 2.56 -9.84
CA HIS A 162 17.39 1.98 -11.18
C HIS A 162 16.05 1.27 -11.37
N GLN A 163 15.65 0.39 -10.45
CA GLN A 163 14.38 -0.33 -10.53
C GLN A 163 13.17 0.59 -10.40
N ASN A 164 13.32 1.73 -9.71
CA ASN A 164 12.33 2.80 -9.69
C ASN A 164 12.44 3.76 -10.89
N GLY A 165 13.45 3.65 -11.76
CA GLY A 165 13.69 4.61 -12.84
C GLY A 165 13.86 6.05 -12.35
N LEU A 166 14.50 6.25 -11.19
CA LEU A 166 14.83 7.55 -10.62
C LEU A 166 16.29 7.87 -10.93
N ARG A 167 16.58 9.11 -11.34
CA ARG A 167 17.94 9.49 -11.79
C ARG A 167 18.89 9.78 -10.64
N ASN A 168 18.36 10.20 -9.50
CA ASN A 168 19.15 10.51 -8.30
C ASN A 168 18.27 10.54 -7.04
N ILE A 169 18.91 10.68 -5.89
CA ILE A 169 18.30 10.66 -4.55
C ILE A 169 17.44 11.90 -4.21
N PHE A 170 17.46 12.94 -5.04
CA PHE A 170 16.73 14.19 -4.80
C PHE A 170 15.54 14.39 -5.77
N GLU A 171 15.43 13.56 -6.80
CA GLU A 171 14.40 13.70 -7.83
C GLU A 171 13.02 13.32 -7.30
N ARG A 172 12.05 14.21 -7.53
CA ARG A 172 10.63 13.90 -7.33
C ARG A 172 10.04 13.40 -8.63
N ASP A 173 9.18 12.39 -8.54
CA ASP A 173 8.43 11.95 -9.70
C ASP A 173 7.32 12.95 -10.10
N ALA A 174 6.57 12.65 -11.16
CA ALA A 174 5.50 13.51 -11.67
C ALA A 174 4.34 13.72 -10.66
N ALA A 175 4.15 12.79 -9.71
CA ALA A 175 3.20 12.93 -8.61
C ALA A 175 3.81 13.64 -7.39
N GLY A 176 5.07 14.07 -7.47
CA GLY A 176 5.73 14.82 -6.41
C GLY A 176 6.33 13.95 -5.31
N TRP A 177 6.50 12.65 -5.53
CA TRP A 177 7.05 11.72 -4.54
C TRP A 177 8.58 11.70 -4.61
N PRO A 178 9.28 11.98 -3.49
CA PRO A 178 10.73 11.86 -3.42
C PRO A 178 11.18 10.40 -3.18
N PRO A 179 12.45 10.04 -3.43
CA PRO A 179 12.91 8.65 -3.34
C PRO A 179 12.81 8.08 -1.92
N ILE A 180 13.03 8.91 -0.90
CA ILE A 180 12.93 8.51 0.51
C ILE A 180 11.52 8.05 0.92
N CYS A 181 10.47 8.60 0.28
CA CYS A 181 9.08 8.18 0.50
C CYS A 181 8.84 6.77 -0.05
N PHE A 182 9.37 6.45 -1.24
CA PHE A 182 9.31 5.11 -1.81
C PHE A 182 10.13 4.09 -1.00
N ALA A 183 11.31 4.48 -0.51
CA ALA A 183 12.12 3.62 0.35
C ALA A 183 11.39 3.27 1.67
N ALA A 184 10.75 4.24 2.32
CA ALA A 184 9.93 4.01 3.51
C ALA A 184 8.69 3.13 3.22
N MET A 185 8.07 3.29 2.05
CA MET A 185 6.96 2.45 1.58
C MET A 185 7.38 0.99 1.37
N SER A 186 8.59 0.74 0.86
CA SER A 186 9.13 -0.60 0.66
C SER A 186 9.53 -1.35 1.93
N ASN A 187 9.52 -0.65 3.09
CA ASN A 187 10.08 -1.15 4.35
C ASN A 187 11.54 -1.64 4.23
N ASN A 188 12.26 -1.23 3.16
CA ASN A 188 13.64 -1.58 2.94
C ASN A 188 14.54 -0.65 3.76
N VAL A 189 14.77 -1.02 5.02
CA VAL A 189 15.60 -0.25 5.96
C VAL A 189 17.05 -0.06 5.49
N VAL A 190 17.58 -0.97 4.65
CA VAL A 190 18.93 -0.86 4.09
C VAL A 190 19.00 0.31 3.12
N VAL A 191 18.08 0.37 2.15
CA VAL A 191 17.99 1.49 1.20
C VAL A 191 17.65 2.79 1.92
N LEU A 192 16.69 2.74 2.85
CA LEU A 192 16.30 3.92 3.63
C LEU A 192 17.49 4.49 4.42
N GLN A 193 18.28 3.63 5.08
CA GLN A 193 19.51 4.04 5.76
C GLN A 193 20.55 4.59 4.78
N ALA A 194 20.74 3.97 3.61
CA ALA A 194 21.69 4.43 2.60
C ALA A 194 21.38 5.83 2.07
N LEU A 195 20.08 6.19 1.97
CA LEU A 195 19.63 7.54 1.61
C LEU A 195 19.90 8.55 2.75
N LEU A 196 19.64 8.16 4.00
CA LEU A 196 19.90 8.99 5.18
C LEU A 196 21.40 9.26 5.38
N ASP A 197 22.25 8.25 5.15
CA ASP A 197 23.72 8.36 5.21
C ASP A 197 24.24 9.41 4.20
N ARG A 198 23.52 9.65 3.11
CA ARG A 198 23.81 10.67 2.08
C ARG A 198 23.19 12.04 2.36
N LYS A 199 22.71 12.28 3.58
CA LYS A 199 22.15 13.56 4.05
C LYS A 199 20.95 14.04 3.23
N VAL A 200 20.15 13.12 2.69
CA VAL A 200 18.81 13.46 2.18
C VAL A 200 18.00 14.05 3.33
N ASP A 201 17.27 15.14 3.07
CA ASP A 201 16.36 15.70 4.07
C ASP A 201 15.25 14.68 4.39
N ILE A 202 15.30 14.18 5.63
CA ILE A 202 14.38 13.16 6.15
C ILE A 202 12.92 13.62 6.15
N ASN A 203 12.67 14.93 6.14
CA ASN A 203 11.33 15.51 6.20
C ASN A 203 10.81 15.92 4.82
N GLN A 204 11.47 15.52 3.73
CA GLN A 204 10.90 15.67 2.40
C GLN A 204 9.54 14.99 2.35
N ALA A 205 8.53 15.77 2.00
CA ALA A 205 7.15 15.33 1.94
C ALA A 205 6.66 15.26 0.49
N THR A 206 5.68 14.42 0.18
CA THR A 206 4.98 14.41 -1.12
C THR A 206 4.39 15.78 -1.43
N THR A 207 4.31 16.19 -2.70
CA THR A 207 3.74 17.52 -3.03
C THR A 207 2.32 17.47 -3.55
N LYS A 208 1.85 16.33 -4.04
CA LYS A 208 0.48 16.11 -4.51
C LYS A 208 -0.18 14.96 -3.73
N PRO A 209 -1.51 14.96 -3.58
CA PRO A 209 -2.21 13.81 -3.01
C PRO A 209 -2.12 12.61 -3.94
N ALA A 210 -2.10 11.39 -3.37
CA ALA A 210 -2.23 10.17 -4.16
C ALA A 210 -3.70 9.73 -4.14
N THR A 211 -4.45 10.17 -5.15
CA THR A 211 -5.90 9.97 -5.26
C THR A 211 -6.30 8.51 -5.34
N GLU A 212 -5.47 7.67 -5.98
CA GLU A 212 -5.72 6.24 -6.18
C GLU A 212 -5.82 5.45 -4.86
N VAL A 213 -5.22 5.96 -3.79
CA VAL A 213 -5.16 5.34 -2.45
C VAL A 213 -5.57 6.30 -1.33
N ASN A 214 -6.20 7.42 -1.70
CA ASN A 214 -6.69 8.46 -0.80
C ASN A 214 -5.64 8.94 0.24
N LEU A 215 -4.38 9.12 -0.18
CA LEU A 215 -3.34 9.69 0.68
C LEU A 215 -3.26 11.21 0.49
N PRO A 216 -3.13 11.99 1.59
CA PRO A 216 -2.97 13.43 1.49
C PRO A 216 -1.66 13.82 0.82
N ALA A 217 -1.60 15.05 0.32
CA ALA A 217 -0.33 15.71 0.00
C ALA A 217 0.49 15.93 1.29
N LYS A 218 1.74 16.38 1.16
CA LYS A 218 2.63 16.69 2.29
C LYS A 218 2.87 15.52 3.24
N LEU A 219 2.78 14.29 2.75
CA LEU A 219 3.07 13.11 3.54
C LEU A 219 4.59 12.85 3.54
N THR A 220 5.20 12.76 4.71
CA THR A 220 6.64 12.45 4.87
C THR A 220 6.89 10.95 4.79
N ALA A 221 8.17 10.56 4.67
CA ALA A 221 8.58 9.16 4.80
C ALA A 221 8.05 8.51 6.09
N LEU A 222 8.08 9.25 7.22
CA LEU A 222 7.54 8.78 8.49
C LEU A 222 6.02 8.55 8.43
N GLY A 223 5.27 9.50 7.86
CA GLY A 223 3.81 9.36 7.69
C GLY A 223 3.43 8.17 6.81
N ILE A 224 4.17 7.94 5.71
CA ILE A 224 3.99 6.77 4.83
C ILE A 224 4.26 5.47 5.58
N ALA A 225 5.38 5.38 6.30
CA ALA A 225 5.72 4.17 7.05
C ALA A 225 4.66 3.88 8.13
N CYS A 226 4.13 4.92 8.79
CA CYS A 226 3.08 4.80 9.80
C CYS A 226 1.78 4.25 9.23
N ILE A 227 1.25 4.85 8.14
CA ILE A 227 -0.04 4.42 7.56
C ILE A 227 0.04 3.03 6.92
N LEU A 228 1.20 2.62 6.43
CA LEU A 228 1.41 1.31 5.82
C LEU A 228 1.84 0.22 6.82
N ARG A 229 1.96 0.52 8.12
CA ARG A 229 2.40 -0.41 9.17
C ARG A 229 3.84 -0.93 9.00
N ASN A 230 4.69 -0.17 8.32
CA ASN A 230 6.10 -0.48 8.10
C ASN A 230 6.95 -0.07 9.30
N ASN A 231 6.83 -0.82 10.39
CA ASN A 231 7.35 -0.40 11.70
C ASN A 231 8.88 -0.37 11.79
N GLU A 232 9.58 -1.18 11.00
CA GLU A 232 11.04 -1.15 10.91
C GLU A 232 11.52 0.17 10.28
N ALA A 233 10.84 0.64 9.23
CA ALA A 233 11.06 1.98 8.68
C ALA A 233 10.68 3.09 9.67
N VAL A 234 9.58 2.94 10.43
CA VAL A 234 9.20 3.91 11.49
C VAL A 234 10.32 4.02 12.53
N GLU A 235 10.82 2.90 13.05
CA GLU A 235 11.90 2.88 14.04
C GLU A 235 13.15 3.58 13.51
N LEU A 236 13.57 3.26 12.29
CA LEU A 236 14.74 3.89 11.65
C LEU A 236 14.58 5.40 11.51
N LEU A 237 13.43 5.87 11.01
CA LEU A 237 13.15 7.29 10.81
C LEU A 237 13.12 8.06 12.13
N LEU A 238 12.58 7.46 13.20
CA LEU A 238 12.58 8.05 14.54
C LEU A 238 13.99 8.11 15.12
N CYS A 239 14.79 7.06 14.97
CA CYS A 239 16.21 7.06 15.35
C CYS A 239 16.99 8.16 14.61
N ALA A 240 16.67 8.39 13.34
CA ALA A 240 17.23 9.46 12.51
C ALA A 240 16.60 10.84 12.76
N ARG A 241 15.76 10.99 13.79
CA ARG A 241 15.14 12.25 14.23
C ARG A 241 14.20 12.89 13.19
N ALA A 242 13.42 12.08 12.48
CA ALA A 242 12.31 12.57 11.66
C ALA A 242 11.34 13.43 12.50
N GLN A 243 10.76 14.47 11.89
CA GLN A 243 9.82 15.35 12.56
C GLN A 243 8.48 14.64 12.79
N VAL A 244 8.24 14.18 14.02
CA VAL A 244 7.02 13.47 14.43
C VAL A 244 5.74 14.29 14.28
N ASN A 245 5.84 15.61 14.39
CA ASN A 245 4.71 16.55 14.37
C ASN A 245 4.52 17.25 13.02
N TYR A 246 5.24 16.84 11.98
CA TYR A 246 5.09 17.39 10.63
C TYR A 246 3.64 17.25 10.16
N LYS A 247 3.05 18.35 9.66
CA LYS A 247 1.65 18.38 9.22
C LYS A 247 1.52 17.94 7.76
N ASP A 248 0.69 16.93 7.53
CA ASP A 248 0.25 16.54 6.19
C ASP A 248 -0.77 17.53 5.61
N GLY A 249 -1.27 17.23 4.41
CA GLY A 249 -2.25 18.03 3.70
C GLY A 249 -3.62 18.13 4.38
N PHE A 250 -3.92 17.24 5.34
CA PHE A 250 -5.12 17.29 6.18
C PHE A 250 -4.87 17.94 7.54
N GLY A 251 -3.66 18.44 7.79
CA GLY A 251 -3.27 19.01 9.09
C GLY A 251 -2.87 17.95 10.14
N GLY A 252 -3.00 16.66 9.81
CA GLY A 252 -2.61 15.54 10.65
C GLY A 252 -1.10 15.35 10.73
N ASN A 253 -0.63 14.60 11.73
CA ASN A 253 0.79 14.26 11.90
C ASN A 253 1.02 12.74 11.82
N ALA A 254 2.26 12.29 12.07
CA ALA A 254 2.61 10.87 11.99
C ALA A 254 1.70 9.97 12.87
N LEU A 255 1.23 10.47 14.02
CA LEU A 255 0.32 9.74 14.90
C LEU A 255 -1.07 9.55 14.28
N HIS A 256 -1.61 10.60 13.64
CA HIS A 256 -2.86 10.51 12.90
C HIS A 256 -2.77 9.48 11.77
N THR A 257 -1.67 9.48 11.02
CA THR A 257 -1.44 8.50 9.96
C THR A 257 -1.31 7.06 10.49
N ALA A 258 -0.68 6.87 11.65
CA ALA A 258 -0.61 5.55 12.31
C ALA A 258 -1.98 5.05 12.76
N CYS A 259 -2.84 5.94 13.31
CA CYS A 259 -4.23 5.61 13.64
C CYS A 259 -5.04 5.27 12.38
N ALA A 260 -4.90 6.06 11.31
CA ALA A 260 -5.56 5.80 10.04
C ALA A 260 -5.09 4.48 9.37
N GLY A 261 -3.87 4.04 9.65
CA GLY A 261 -3.33 2.78 9.15
C GLY A 261 -3.61 1.55 10.03
N ASP A 262 -4.39 1.70 11.12
CA ASP A 262 -4.54 0.68 12.17
C ASP A 262 -3.19 0.11 12.62
N ASN A 263 -2.25 1.01 12.95
CA ASN A 263 -0.88 0.66 13.32
C ASN A 263 -0.64 0.84 14.83
N PRO A 264 -1.09 -0.09 15.69
CA PRO A 264 -0.91 0.04 17.14
C PRO A 264 0.57 0.05 17.56
N ARG A 265 1.45 -0.64 16.81
CA ARG A 265 2.91 -0.57 17.06
C ARG A 265 3.47 0.80 16.70
N GLY A 266 3.12 1.35 15.54
CA GLY A 266 3.51 2.71 15.15
C GLY A 266 3.03 3.77 16.14
N VAL A 267 1.79 3.67 16.62
CA VAL A 267 1.26 4.53 17.69
C VAL A 267 2.15 4.46 18.93
N ARG A 268 2.49 3.25 19.40
CA ARG A 268 3.40 3.08 20.55
C ARG A 268 4.76 3.72 20.28
N LEU A 269 5.38 3.46 19.13
CA LEU A 269 6.69 4.02 18.77
C LEU A 269 6.68 5.56 18.78
N LEU A 270 5.64 6.17 18.20
CA LEU A 270 5.47 7.62 18.15
C LEU A 270 5.21 8.24 19.52
N CYS A 271 4.44 7.59 20.38
CA CYS A 271 4.23 8.03 21.76
C CYS A 271 5.56 8.05 22.55
N HIS A 272 6.41 7.04 22.38
CA HIS A 272 7.75 7.02 22.99
C HIS A 272 8.64 8.14 22.44
N ALA A 273 8.48 8.47 21.16
CA ALA A 273 9.16 9.59 20.51
C ALA A 273 8.54 10.98 20.81
N ARG A 274 7.59 11.05 21.76
CA ARG A 274 6.89 12.29 22.20
C ARG A 274 6.13 13.00 21.07
N ALA A 275 5.52 12.25 20.16
CA ALA A 275 4.57 12.80 19.19
C ALA A 275 3.40 13.49 19.92
N ASN A 276 2.97 14.64 19.41
CA ASN A 276 1.88 15.41 20.02
C ASN A 276 0.53 14.75 19.73
N VAL A 277 -0.06 14.18 20.78
CA VAL A 277 -1.35 13.45 20.73
C VAL A 277 -2.54 14.41 20.56
N ASN A 278 -2.40 15.67 20.98
CA ASN A 278 -3.47 16.67 20.97
C ASN A 278 -3.39 17.64 19.79
N GLN A 279 -2.55 17.33 18.80
CA GLN A 279 -2.41 18.19 17.63
C GLN A 279 -3.70 18.13 16.81
N GLN A 280 -4.49 19.20 16.84
CA GLN A 280 -5.72 19.30 16.06
C GLN A 280 -5.39 19.36 14.56
N SER A 281 -6.14 18.57 13.77
CA SER A 281 -6.21 18.62 12.30
C SER A 281 -6.72 19.96 11.82
#